data_AF-A0A6G1RFB7-F1
#
_entry.id   AF-A0A6G1RFB7-F1
#
_cell.length_a   1.000
_cell.length_b   1.000
_cell.length_c   1.000
_cell.angle_alpha   90.00
_cell.angle_beta   90.00
_cell.angle_gamma   90.00
#
_symmetry.space_group_name_H-M   'P 1'
#
loop_
_entity.id
_entity.type
_entity.pdbx_description
1 polymer ?
#
loop_
_entity_poly.entity_id
_entity_poly.type
_entity_poly.pdbx_seq_one_letter_code
_entity_poly.pdbx_strand_id
1 'polypeptide(L)'
;KAKETMLLPFLRPGAPSRLVPTMTSKKYPVGSFADTRLQVQVGRLELTGGLSLVVLVPLGPLGPLQTLERALTPSTFLGLLRRASQTPLRATALALPRMHLDLA
;
A
#
# COMPACT_ATOMS: atom_id res chain seq x y z
N LYS A 1 -18.97 10.12 7.07
CA LYS A 1 -19.33 8.96 6.20
C LYS A 1 -18.60 7.74 6.72
N ALA A 2 -19.33 6.65 6.97
CA ALA A 2 -18.83 5.49 7.70
C ALA A 2 -17.60 4.87 7.02
N LYS A 3 -16.61 4.51 7.82
CA LYS A 3 -15.52 3.61 7.43
C LYS A 3 -16.14 2.22 7.40
N GLU A 4 -16.24 1.60 6.24
CA GLU A 4 -16.92 0.31 6.06
C GLU A 4 -15.88 -0.77 5.81
N THR A 5 -15.91 -1.84 6.61
CA THR A 5 -15.09 -3.03 6.39
C THR A 5 -15.96 -4.07 5.68
N MET A 6 -15.53 -4.52 4.51
CA MET A 6 -16.24 -5.50 3.69
C MET A 6 -15.30 -6.63 3.28
N LEU A 7 -15.86 -7.81 3.01
CA LEU A 7 -15.09 -8.91 2.44
C LEU A 7 -14.84 -8.65 0.95
N LEU A 8 -13.59 -8.43 0.58
CA LEU A 8 -13.17 -8.20 -0.82
C LEU A 8 -12.14 -9.25 -1.25
N PRO A 9 -12.10 -9.60 -2.56
CA PRO A 9 -11.13 -10.56 -3.07
C PRO A 9 -9.70 -10.01 -2.98
N PHE A 10 -8.80 -10.81 -2.42
CA PHE A 10 -7.36 -10.56 -2.40
C PHE A 10 -6.64 -11.58 -3.28
N LEU A 11 -5.87 -11.07 -4.24
CA LEU A 11 -5.10 -11.89 -5.18
C LEU A 11 -3.85 -12.45 -4.51
N ARG A 12 -3.59 -13.73 -4.74
CA ARG A 12 -2.41 -14.43 -4.21
C ARG A 12 -1.65 -15.08 -5.36
N PRO A 13 -0.36 -14.77 -5.57
CA PRO A 13 0.43 -15.45 -6.59
C PRO A 13 0.41 -16.97 -6.39
N GLY A 14 0.09 -17.71 -7.45
CA GLY A 14 0.07 -19.18 -7.42
C GLY A 14 -1.08 -19.82 -6.61
N ALA A 15 -2.04 -19.03 -6.13
CA ALA A 15 -3.18 -19.53 -5.35
C ALA A 15 -4.49 -18.83 -5.75
N PRO A 16 -5.66 -19.47 -5.53
CA PRO A 16 -6.93 -18.81 -5.77
C PRO A 16 -7.08 -17.57 -4.87
N SER A 17 -7.82 -16.58 -5.37
CA SER A 17 -8.17 -15.40 -4.59
C SER A 17 -8.93 -15.81 -3.32
N ARG A 18 -8.77 -15.01 -2.25
CA ARG A 18 -9.46 -15.24 -0.97
C ARG A 18 -10.19 -13.98 -0.56
N LEU A 19 -11.40 -14.12 -0.04
CA LEU A 19 -12.11 -12.99 0.56
C LEU A 19 -11.46 -12.63 1.89
N VAL A 20 -11.06 -11.37 2.04
CA VAL A 20 -10.44 -10.84 3.25
C VAL A 20 -11.17 -9.58 3.75
N PRO A 21 -11.26 -9.37 5.07
CA PRO A 21 -11.79 -8.12 5.62
C PRO A 21 -10.96 -6.94 5.10
N THR A 22 -11.58 -6.05 4.35
CA THR A 22 -10.94 -4.93 3.68
C THR A 22 -11.63 -3.63 4.11
N MET A 23 -10.85 -2.73 4.69
CA MET A 23 -11.31 -1.39 5.08
C MET A 23 -11.44 -0.53 3.83
N THR A 24 -12.61 0.06 3.63
CA THR A 24 -12.91 0.87 2.44
C THR A 24 -13.31 2.29 2.81
N SER A 25 -12.95 3.23 1.94
CA SER A 25 -13.40 4.62 2.03
C SER A 25 -13.36 5.26 0.64
N LYS A 26 -14.38 6.07 0.34
CA LYS A 26 -14.45 6.78 -0.94
C LYS A 26 -13.50 7.98 -1.03
N LYS A 27 -13.05 8.51 0.11
CA LYS A 27 -12.29 9.78 0.21
C LYS A 27 -11.28 9.75 1.37
N TYR A 28 -10.51 8.68 1.52
CA TYR A 28 -9.48 8.62 2.56
C TYR A 28 -8.28 9.49 2.16
N PRO A 29 -7.68 10.27 3.08
CA PRO A 29 -6.48 11.04 2.77
C PRO A 29 -5.28 10.12 2.55
N VAL A 30 -4.77 10.08 1.33
CA VAL A 30 -3.60 9.26 0.96
C VAL A 30 -2.64 10.11 0.14
N GLY A 31 -1.35 10.09 0.49
CA GLY A 31 -0.29 10.59 -0.37
C GLY A 31 0.16 9.46 -1.28
N SER A 32 -0.10 9.54 -2.58
CA SER A 32 0.17 8.43 -3.50
C SER A 32 0.88 8.86 -4.76
N PHE A 33 1.79 8.01 -5.24
CA PHE A 33 2.46 8.18 -6.52
C PHE A 33 2.83 6.81 -7.10
N ALA A 34 3.02 6.76 -8.41
CA ALA A 34 3.60 5.62 -9.10
C ALA A 34 5.10 5.84 -9.33
N ASP A 35 5.89 4.77 -9.19
CA ASP A 35 7.27 4.71 -9.66
C ASP A 35 7.34 3.71 -10.82
N THR A 36 7.59 4.24 -12.02
CA THR A 36 7.64 3.45 -13.25
C THR A 36 8.92 2.65 -13.39
N ARG A 37 10.01 3.04 -12.72
CA ARG A 37 11.28 2.30 -12.75
C ARG A 37 11.15 1.01 -11.94
N LEU A 38 10.49 1.09 -10.79
CA LEU A 38 10.25 -0.04 -9.90
C LEU A 38 8.92 -0.75 -10.16
N GLN A 39 8.09 -0.22 -11.07
CA GLN A 39 6.75 -0.73 -11.37
C GLN A 39 5.93 -0.89 -10.08
N VAL A 40 5.84 0.16 -9.27
CA VAL A 40 5.17 0.12 -7.96
C VAL A 40 4.28 1.35 -7.74
N GLN A 41 3.10 1.11 -7.16
CA GLN A 41 2.25 2.13 -6.58
C GLN A 41 2.61 2.30 -5.11
N VAL A 42 2.94 3.52 -4.71
CA VAL A 42 3.25 3.85 -3.32
C VAL A 42 2.10 4.65 -2.73
N GLY A 43 1.67 4.29 -1.52
CA GLY A 43 0.66 5.02 -0.76
C GLY A 43 1.13 5.29 0.67
N ARG A 44 1.01 6.54 1.13
CA ARG A 44 1.25 6.98 2.50
C ARG A 44 -0.06 7.31 3.18
N LEU A 45 -0.29 6.70 4.34
CA LEU A 45 -1.43 6.95 5.22
C LEU A 45 -0.91 7.52 6.55
N GLU A 46 -1.41 8.67 6.97
CA GLU A 46 -1.06 9.24 8.27
C GLU A 46 -1.62 8.42 9.43
N LEU A 47 -0.81 8.29 10.48
CA LEU A 47 -1.17 7.71 11.77
C LEU A 47 -1.01 8.77 12.86
N THR A 48 -1.36 8.41 14.08
CA THR A 48 -1.17 9.26 15.25
C THR A 48 0.31 9.35 15.64
N GLY A 49 0.71 10.43 16.31
CA GLY A 49 2.07 10.59 16.84
C GLY A 49 3.13 10.91 15.78
N GLY A 50 2.74 11.50 14.65
CA GLY A 50 3.67 11.83 13.56
C GLY A 50 4.17 10.61 12.77
N LEU A 51 3.55 9.45 12.97
CA LEU A 51 3.86 8.23 12.24
C LEU A 51 3.04 8.16 10.95
N SER A 52 3.53 7.40 9.98
CA SER A 52 2.78 7.08 8.77
C SER A 52 3.01 5.63 8.36
N LEU A 53 1.98 5.03 7.78
CA LEU A 53 2.07 3.73 7.11
C LEU A 53 2.33 3.96 5.62
N VAL A 54 3.45 3.44 5.12
CA VAL A 54 3.78 3.45 3.70
C VAL A 54 3.57 2.05 3.13
N VAL A 55 2.73 1.94 2.11
CA VAL A 55 2.38 0.69 1.43
C VAL A 55 2.91 0.74 0.01
N LEU A 56 3.62 -0.31 -0.40
CA LEU A 56 4.13 -0.49 -1.75
C LEU A 56 3.37 -1.64 -2.41
N VAL A 57 2.74 -1.39 -3.55
CA VAL A 57 1.96 -2.38 -4.30
C VAL A 57 2.51 -2.47 -5.72
N PRO A 58 3.03 -3.62 -6.16
CA PRO A 58 3.50 -3.80 -7.55
C PRO A 58 2.40 -3.47 -8.58
N LEU A 59 2.78 -2.77 -9.65
CA LEU A 59 1.92 -2.46 -10.79
C LEU A 59 1.95 -3.63 -11.79
N GLY A 60 0.77 -4.03 -12.28
CA GLY A 60 0.64 -5.05 -13.34
C GLY A 60 0.46 -6.48 -12.83
N PRO A 61 0.42 -7.47 -13.74
CA PRO A 61 0.13 -8.87 -13.43
C PRO A 61 1.28 -9.47 -12.61
N LEU A 62 1.17 -9.36 -11.29
CA LEU A 62 1.92 -10.09 -10.26
C LEU A 62 3.35 -10.45 -10.67
N GLY A 63 4.17 -9.45 -11.01
CA GLY A 63 5.62 -9.61 -10.85
C GLY A 63 5.87 -10.02 -9.40
N PRO A 64 6.72 -11.02 -9.12
CA PRO A 64 6.87 -11.50 -7.76
C PRO A 64 7.27 -10.32 -6.88
N LEU A 65 6.59 -10.12 -5.76
CA LEU A 65 6.95 -9.13 -4.75
C LEU A 65 8.46 -9.19 -4.44
N GLN A 66 9.02 -10.40 -4.50
CA GLN A 66 10.44 -10.69 -4.43
C GLN A 66 11.34 -9.89 -5.39
N THR A 67 10.88 -9.57 -6.61
CA THR A 67 11.65 -8.73 -7.55
C THR A 67 11.71 -7.29 -7.04
N LEU A 68 10.59 -6.76 -6.55
CA LEU A 68 10.56 -5.44 -5.93
C LEU A 68 11.45 -5.41 -4.67
N GLU A 69 11.34 -6.43 -3.81
CA GLU A 69 12.15 -6.55 -2.59
C GLU A 69 13.65 -6.59 -2.91
N ARG A 70 14.06 -7.32 -3.96
CA ARG A 70 15.46 -7.35 -4.42
C ARG A 70 15.93 -6.02 -5.01
N ALA A 71 15.03 -5.26 -5.66
CA ALA A 71 15.34 -3.95 -6.23
C ALA A 71 15.39 -2.82 -5.18
N LEU A 72 14.80 -3.03 -4.00
CA LEU A 72 14.80 -2.08 -2.89
C LEU A 72 16.14 -2.07 -2.14
N THR A 73 17.18 -1.60 -2.82
CA THR A 73 18.45 -1.26 -2.15
C THR A 73 18.23 -0.14 -1.12
N PRO A 74 19.10 0.03 -0.11
CA PRO A 74 18.94 1.06 0.91
C PRO A 74 18.78 2.48 0.33
N SER A 75 19.52 2.82 -0.73
CA SER A 75 19.42 4.13 -1.40
C SER A 75 18.09 4.30 -2.14
N THR A 76 17.65 3.26 -2.85
CA THR A 76 16.34 3.22 -3.52
C THR A 76 15.21 3.39 -2.50
N PHE A 77 15.27 2.65 -1.39
CA PHE A 77 14.27 2.69 -0.33
C PHE A 77 14.18 4.07 0.34
N LEU A 78 15.32 4.65 0.71
CA LEU A 78 15.36 6.00 1.29
C LEU A 78 14.85 7.07 0.31
N GLY A 79 15.18 6.93 -0.98
CA GLY A 79 14.65 7.81 -2.04
C GLY A 79 13.13 7.75 -2.12
N LEU A 80 12.55 6.56 -2.08
CA LEU A 80 11.09 6.36 -2.06
C LEU A 80 10.45 6.97 -0.81
N LEU A 81 11.01 6.74 0.38
CA LEU A 81 10.46 7.30 1.62
C LEU A 81 10.51 8.82 1.65
N ARG A 82 11.61 9.43 1.19
CA ARG A 82 11.71 10.90 1.06
C ARG A 82 10.62 11.44 0.15
N ARG A 83 10.43 10.85 -1.03
CA ARG A 83 9.36 11.23 -1.96
C ARG A 83 7.97 11.04 -1.33
N ALA A 84 7.75 9.92 -0.63
CA ALA A 84 6.50 9.66 0.06
C ALA A 84 6.19 10.70 1.15
N SER A 85 7.20 11.11 1.93
CA SER A 85 7.05 12.14 2.97
C SER A 85 6.67 13.52 2.40
N GLN A 86 7.14 13.85 1.19
CA GLN A 86 6.86 15.12 0.52
C GLN A 86 5.58 15.10 -0.32
N THR A 87 5.01 13.91 -0.57
CA THR A 87 3.81 13.78 -1.40
C THR A 87 2.59 14.30 -0.63
N PRO A 88 1.83 15.26 -1.20
CA PRO A 88 0.65 15.81 -0.52
C PRO A 88 -0.47 14.78 -0.44
N LEU A 89 -1.21 14.81 0.68
CA LEU A 89 -2.37 13.96 0.87
C LEU A 89 -3.53 14.43 -0.02
N ARG A 90 -4.19 13.48 -0.69
CA ARG A 90 -5.38 13.74 -1.50
C ARG A 90 -6.52 12.83 -1.08
N ALA A 91 -7.76 13.28 -1.29
CA ALA A 91 -8.94 12.46 -1.07
C ALA A 91 -8.99 11.33 -2.12
N THR A 92 -8.73 10.11 -1.68
CA THR A 92 -8.54 8.95 -2.55
C THR A 92 -9.51 7.83 -2.17
N ALA A 93 -10.04 7.12 -3.17
CA ALA A 93 -10.76 5.88 -2.93
C ALA A 93 -9.76 4.82 -2.47
N LEU A 94 -9.91 4.34 -1.23
CA LEU A 94 -9.01 3.39 -0.60
C LEU A 94 -9.75 2.08 -0.35
N ALA A 95 -9.09 0.97 -0.68
CA ALA A 95 -9.41 -0.37 -0.21
C ALA A 95 -8.11 -0.98 0.36
N LEU A 96 -8.07 -1.20 1.67
CA LEU A 96 -6.88 -1.70 2.36
C LEU A 96 -7.25 -2.92 3.20
N PRO A 97 -6.63 -4.10 2.98
CA PRO A 97 -6.85 -5.26 3.84
C PRO A 97 -6.61 -4.89 5.30
N ARG A 98 -7.48 -5.34 6.19
CA ARG A 98 -7.32 -5.12 7.62
C ARG A 98 -6.09 -5.88 8.09
N MET A 99 -5.07 -5.16 8.52
CA MET A 99 -3.83 -5.74 9.02
C MET A 99 -3.97 -6.05 10.50
N HIS A 100 -3.54 -7.24 10.88
CA HIS A 100 -3.31 -7.64 12.25
C HIS A 100 -1.89 -8.21 12.29
N LEU A 101 -1.05 -7.68 13.18
CA LEU A 101 0.25 -8.25 13.45
C LEU A 101 0.09 -9.14 14.66
N ASP A 102 0.17 -10.45 14.45
CA ASP A 102 0.30 -11.38 15.56
C ASP A 102 1.69 -11.15 16.16
N LEU A 103 1.74 -10.74 17.43
CA LEU A 103 3.00 -10.69 18.16
C LEU A 103 3.43 -12.15 18.39
N ALA A 104 4.62 -12.50 17.89
CA ALA A 104 5.25 -13.80 18.08
C ALA A 104 5.71 -14.01 19.52
#